data_AF-A0A949I2P6-F1
#
_entry.id   AF-A0A949I2P6-F1
#
_cell.length_a   1.000
_cell.length_b   1.000
_cell.length_c   1.000
_cell.angle_alpha   90.00
_cell.angle_beta   90.00
_cell.angle_gamma   90.00
#
_symmetry.space_group_name_H-M   'P 1'
#
loop_
_entity.id
_entity.type
_entity.pdbx_description
1 polymer ?
#
loop_
_entity_poly.entity_id
_entity_poly.type
_entity_poly.pdbx_seq_one_letter_code
_entity_poly.pdbx_strand_id
1 'polypeptide(L)'
;MNDLSPPASRLAELRAELDGIDDQIHDLLMKRAKVIESVATEGGKKGTKIRPGREAIILRRLLARHKGPWPAQAIVRIWREMFGAALIIEGGQTMAVCDGESA
;
A
#
# COMPACT_ATOMS: atom_id res chain seq x y z
N MET A 1 -16.29 -16.32 -42.92
CA MET A 1 -16.23 -16.83 -41.53
C MET A 1 -14.85 -17.40 -41.29
N ASN A 2 -14.04 -16.75 -40.45
CA ASN A 2 -12.99 -17.42 -39.67
C ASN A 2 -12.51 -16.40 -38.63
N ASP A 3 -13.24 -16.35 -37.50
CA ASP A 3 -12.67 -15.82 -36.26
C ASP A 3 -11.93 -16.97 -35.60
N LEU A 4 -10.61 -16.95 -35.77
CA LEU A 4 -9.70 -17.82 -35.03
C LEU A 4 -8.72 -16.89 -34.30
N SER A 5 -9.26 -16.09 -33.38
CA SER A 5 -8.42 -15.61 -32.27
C SER A 5 -7.88 -16.85 -31.53
N PRO A 6 -6.57 -16.96 -31.31
CA PRO A 6 -5.99 -18.12 -30.64
C PRO A 6 -6.56 -18.23 -29.22
N PRO A 7 -6.77 -19.45 -28.68
CA PRO A 7 -7.21 -19.61 -27.31
C PRO A 7 -6.27 -18.83 -26.40
N ALA A 8 -6.84 -18.08 -25.45
CA ALA A 8 -6.07 -17.33 -24.47
C ALA A 8 -5.04 -18.27 -23.84
N SER A 9 -3.74 -17.99 -24.05
CA SER A 9 -2.69 -18.79 -23.43
C SER A 9 -2.87 -18.77 -21.91
N ARG A 10 -2.49 -19.84 -21.19
CA ARG A 10 -2.51 -19.85 -19.71
C ARG A 10 -1.83 -18.63 -19.09
N LEU A 11 -0.81 -18.09 -19.77
CA LEU A 11 -0.15 -16.84 -19.39
C LEU A 11 -1.07 -15.60 -19.48
N ALA A 12 -1.93 -15.54 -20.50
CA ALA A 12 -2.91 -14.46 -20.65
C ALA A 12 -3.97 -14.50 -19.54
N GLU A 13 -4.43 -15.70 -19.15
CA GLU A 13 -5.35 -15.87 -18.02
C GLU A 13 -4.72 -15.38 -16.70
N LEU A 14 -3.46 -15.77 -16.43
CA LEU A 14 -2.74 -15.34 -15.23
C LEU A 14 -2.51 -13.82 -15.20
N ARG A 15 -2.31 -13.18 -16.36
CA ARG A 15 -2.19 -11.72 -16.42
C ARG A 15 -3.51 -11.04 -16.12
N ALA A 16 -4.62 -11.53 -16.66
CA ALA A 16 -5.95 -11.01 -16.32
C ALA A 16 -6.28 -11.20 -14.83
N GLU A 17 -5.82 -12.30 -14.22
CA GLU A 17 -5.92 -12.50 -12.77
C GLU A 17 -5.11 -11.46 -11.98
N LEU A 18 -3.88 -11.15 -12.42
CA LEU A 18 -3.06 -10.10 -11.81
C LEU A 18 -3.73 -8.72 -11.93
N ASP A 19 -4.24 -8.37 -13.11
CA ASP A 19 -4.93 -7.10 -13.34
C ASP A 19 -6.11 -6.94 -12.37
N GLY A 20 -6.92 -8.00 -12.21
CA GLY A 20 -8.03 -7.99 -11.26
C GLY A 20 -7.61 -7.93 -9.78
N ILE A 21 -6.43 -8.44 -9.43
CA ILE A 21 -5.85 -8.27 -8.09
C ILE A 21 -5.37 -6.83 -7.89
N ASP A 22 -4.74 -6.23 -8.89
CA ASP A 22 -4.23 -4.87 -8.85
C ASP A 22 -5.38 -3.86 -8.70
N ASP A 23 -6.49 -4.05 -9.40
CA ASP A 23 -7.71 -3.26 -9.24
C ASP A 23 -8.24 -3.31 -7.79
N GLN A 24 -8.29 -4.51 -7.20
CA GLN A 24 -8.72 -4.69 -5.81
C GLN A 24 -7.76 -4.03 -4.82
N ILE A 25 -6.44 -4.10 -5.07
CA ILE A 25 -5.45 -3.39 -4.25
C ILE A 25 -5.70 -1.89 -4.33
N HIS A 26 -5.90 -1.35 -5.53
CA HIS A 26 -6.16 0.08 -5.74
C HIS A 26 -7.45 0.53 -5.02
N ASP A 27 -8.54 -0.23 -5.13
CA ASP A 27 -9.80 0.05 -4.44
C ASP A 27 -9.64 0.07 -2.92
N LEU A 28 -8.88 -0.88 -2.36
CA LEU A 28 -8.56 -0.93 -0.94
C LEU A 28 -7.71 0.27 -0.51
N LEU A 29 -6.78 0.74 -1.35
CA LEU A 29 -6.01 1.95 -1.11
C LEU A 29 -6.91 3.20 -1.09
N MET A 30 -7.83 3.34 -2.04
CA MET A 30 -8.78 4.46 -2.09
C MET A 30 -9.71 4.45 -0.87
N LYS A 31 -10.20 3.28 -0.47
CA LYS A 31 -10.99 3.13 0.76
C LYS A 31 -10.17 3.52 1.99
N ARG A 32 -8.91 3.12 2.07
CA ARG A 32 -8.01 3.49 3.16
C ARG A 32 -7.79 5.01 3.20
N ALA A 33 -7.61 5.66 2.05
CA ALA A 33 -7.45 7.11 1.96
C ALA A 33 -8.66 7.86 2.51
N LYS A 34 -9.88 7.47 2.12
CA LYS A 34 -11.13 8.05 2.67
C LYS A 34 -11.23 7.92 4.19
N VAL A 35 -10.82 6.78 4.75
CA VAL A 35 -10.78 6.59 6.21
C VAL A 35 -9.75 7.52 6.86
N ILE A 36 -8.59 7.73 6.23
CA ILE A 36 -7.59 8.69 6.72
C ILE A 36 -8.15 10.11 6.72
N GLU A 37 -8.85 10.52 5.65
CA GLU A 37 -9.53 11.82 5.59
C GLU A 37 -10.54 11.98 6.74
N SER A 38 -11.39 10.98 6.98
CA SER A 38 -12.34 11.01 8.10
C SER A 38 -11.63 11.08 9.46
N VAL A 39 -10.52 10.35 9.64
CA VAL A 39 -9.70 10.45 10.86
C VAL A 39 -9.08 11.84 11.02
N ALA A 40 -8.72 12.51 9.91
CA ALA A 40 -8.21 13.87 9.92
C ALA A 40 -9.30 14.88 10.32
N THR A 41 -10.55 14.71 9.88
CA THR A 41 -11.66 15.61 10.17
C THR A 41 -12.22 15.45 11.59
N GLU A 42 -12.31 14.22 12.11
CA GLU A 42 -12.93 13.87 13.41
C GLU A 42 -12.04 14.17 14.63
N GLY A 43 -11.11 15.11 14.53
CA GLY A 43 -10.11 15.39 15.57
C GLY A 43 -8.71 14.89 15.22
N GLY A 44 -8.39 14.89 13.92
CA GLY A 44 -7.02 14.76 13.45
C GLY A 44 -6.09 15.71 14.21
N LYS A 45 -4.91 15.19 14.55
CA LYS A 45 -3.99 15.78 15.54
C LYS A 45 -3.74 17.27 15.30
N LYS A 46 -3.76 18.09 16.37
CA LYS A 46 -3.12 19.42 16.37
C LYS A 46 -1.59 19.22 16.44
N GLY A 47 -0.83 19.86 15.55
CA GLY A 47 0.63 19.74 15.49
C GLY A 47 1.13 18.54 14.66
N THR A 48 2.24 17.91 15.07
CA THR A 48 2.92 16.84 14.33
C THR A 48 1.98 15.70 13.95
N LYS A 49 1.91 15.32 12.66
CA LYS A 49 1.04 14.25 12.18
C LYS A 49 1.69 12.87 12.24
N ILE A 50 3.01 12.79 12.15
CA ILE A 50 3.79 11.53 12.27
C ILE A 50 3.56 10.85 13.63
N ARG A 51 3.39 9.52 13.64
CA ARG A 51 3.26 8.72 14.88
C ARG A 51 4.11 7.45 14.78
N PRO A 52 5.43 7.54 15.03
CA PRO A 52 6.34 6.42 14.82
C PRO A 52 5.95 5.17 15.63
N GLY A 53 5.46 5.35 16.86
CA GLY A 53 4.98 4.24 17.69
C GLY A 53 3.76 3.52 17.09
N ARG A 54 2.81 4.27 16.52
CA ARG A 54 1.62 3.70 15.86
C ARG A 54 2.01 2.94 14.59
N GLU A 55 2.90 3.53 13.78
CA GLU A 55 3.42 2.94 12.55
C GLU A 55 4.18 1.64 12.84
N ALA A 56 5.04 1.64 13.86
CA ALA A 56 5.76 0.44 14.31
C ALA A 56 4.79 -0.68 14.76
N ILE A 57 3.70 -0.35 15.46
CA ILE A 57 2.67 -1.32 15.85
C ILE A 57 2.00 -1.94 14.61
N ILE A 58 1.68 -1.12 13.59
CA ILE A 58 1.09 -1.61 12.33
C ILE A 58 2.05 -2.58 11.65
N LEU A 59 3.32 -2.18 11.47
CA LEU A 59 4.35 -2.99 10.82
C LEU A 59 4.57 -4.32 11.54
N ARG A 60 4.75 -4.31 12.88
CA ARG A 60 4.91 -5.54 13.67
C ARG A 60 3.73 -6.49 13.49
N ARG A 61 2.50 -5.97 13.53
CA ARG A 61 1.28 -6.77 13.32
C ARG A 61 1.25 -7.40 11.93
N LEU A 62 1.68 -6.68 10.89
CA LEU A 62 1.70 -7.17 9.51
C LEU A 62 2.79 -8.22 9.30
N LEU A 63 3.98 -8.00 9.84
CA LEU A 63 5.06 -8.97 9.79
C LEU A 63 4.73 -10.25 10.56
N ALA A 64 4.06 -10.13 11.71
CA ALA A 64 3.64 -11.28 12.50
C ALA A 64 2.60 -12.18 11.78
N ARG A 65 1.77 -11.61 10.89
CA ARG A 65 0.81 -12.37 10.09
C ARG A 65 1.33 -12.76 8.70
N HIS A 66 2.52 -12.29 8.32
CA HIS A 66 3.05 -12.48 6.97
C HIS A 66 3.33 -13.96 6.71
N LYS A 67 2.84 -14.44 5.57
CA LYS A 67 3.06 -15.80 5.05
C LYS A 67 3.11 -15.74 3.53
N GLY A 68 3.94 -16.59 2.93
CA GLY A 68 4.03 -16.72 1.48
C GLY A 68 5.30 -16.11 0.87
N PRO A 69 5.38 -16.08 -0.46
CA PRO A 69 6.64 -15.87 -1.18
C PRO A 69 7.11 -14.41 -1.24
N TRP A 70 6.29 -13.45 -0.79
CA TRP A 70 6.65 -12.04 -0.85
C TRP A 70 7.78 -11.71 0.14
N PRO A 71 8.82 -10.94 -0.24
CA PRO A 71 9.86 -10.54 0.70
C PRO A 71 9.31 -9.68 1.84
N ALA A 72 9.60 -10.06 3.10
CA ALA A 72 9.10 -9.33 4.28
C ALA A 72 9.54 -7.85 4.27
N GLN A 73 10.74 -7.54 3.77
CA GLN A 73 11.23 -6.17 3.65
C GLN A 73 10.40 -5.33 2.66
N ALA A 74 9.89 -5.94 1.59
CA ALA A 74 9.04 -5.23 0.62
C ALA A 74 7.70 -4.80 1.27
N ILE A 75 7.14 -5.61 2.17
CA ILE A 75 5.95 -5.22 2.96
C ILE A 75 6.24 -3.98 3.79
N VAL A 76 7.41 -3.93 4.45
CA VAL A 76 7.81 -2.75 5.23
C VAL A 76 7.92 -1.51 4.36
N ARG A 77 8.55 -1.63 3.18
CA ARG A 77 8.72 -0.51 2.23
C ARG A 77 7.36 0.01 1.74
N ILE A 78 6.49 -0.88 1.28
CA ILE A 78 5.12 -0.51 0.83
C ILE A 78 4.37 0.24 1.94
N TRP A 79 4.40 -0.27 3.17
CA TRP A 79 3.68 0.40 4.26
C TRP A 79 4.27 1.75 4.65
N ARG A 80 5.59 1.93 4.55
CA ARG A 80 6.23 3.24 4.77
C ARG A 80 5.77 4.26 3.73
N GLU A 81 5.70 3.88 2.47
CA GLU A 81 5.14 4.76 1.42
C GLU A 81 3.68 5.10 1.70
N MET A 82 2.88 4.12 2.12
CA MET A 82 1.47 4.34 2.51
C MET A 82 1.31 5.21 3.76
N PHE A 83 2.31 5.29 4.64
CA PHE A 83 2.32 6.25 5.75
C PHE A 83 2.70 7.64 5.25
N GLY A 84 3.67 7.75 4.34
CA GLY A 84 4.03 9.01 3.68
C GLY A 84 2.85 9.66 2.97
N ALA A 85 2.12 8.88 2.16
CA ALA A 85 0.91 9.36 1.48
C ALA A 85 -0.17 9.85 2.46
N ALA A 86 -0.30 9.20 3.63
CA ALA A 86 -1.26 9.62 4.65
C ALA A 86 -0.90 10.99 5.26
N LEU A 87 0.39 11.31 5.41
CA LEU A 87 0.85 12.61 5.92
C LEU A 87 0.53 13.77 4.97
N ILE A 88 0.56 13.50 3.66
CA ILE A 88 0.17 14.46 2.64
C ILE A 88 -1.33 14.78 2.80
N ILE A 89 -2.17 13.75 2.97
CA ILE A 89 -3.61 13.90 3.20
C ILE A 89 -3.91 14.64 4.52
N GLU A 90 -3.21 14.29 5.61
CA GLU A 90 -3.49 14.81 6.96
C GLU A 90 -3.00 16.27 7.18
N GLY A 91 -2.09 16.80 6.35
CA GLY A 91 -1.52 18.13 6.58
C GLY A 91 -0.42 18.58 5.63
N GLY A 92 -0.32 18.01 4.42
CA GLY A 92 0.62 18.47 3.38
C GLY A 92 2.10 18.24 3.69
N GLN A 93 2.42 17.29 4.58
CA GLN A 93 3.81 16.98 4.93
C GLN A 93 4.37 15.88 4.01
N THR A 94 5.58 16.06 3.50
CA THR A 94 6.27 15.09 2.66
C THR A 94 7.29 14.30 3.49
N MET A 95 7.30 12.98 3.34
CA MET A 95 8.30 12.09 3.91
C MET A 95 9.10 11.46 2.77
N ALA A 96 10.42 11.46 2.88
CA ALA A 96 11.30 10.75 1.96
C ALA A 96 11.97 9.58 2.68
N VAL A 97 12.04 8.42 2.03
CA VAL A 97 12.78 7.26 2.54
C VAL A 97 14.17 7.28 1.91
N CYS A 98 15.18 7.60 2.71
CA CYS A 98 16.56 7.33 2.34
C CYS A 98 16.91 5.91 2.81
N ASP A 99 17.23 5.03 1.87
CA ASP A 99 18.04 3.87 2.19
C ASP A 99 19.41 4.42 2.60
N GLY A 100 19.79 4.23 3.87
CA GLY A 100 21.17 4.54 4.26
C GLY A 100 22.08 3.72 3.38
N GLU A 101 23.03 4.37 2.68
CA GLU A 101 24.08 3.67 1.96
C GLU A 101 24.64 2.57 2.85
N SER A 102 24.69 1.36 2.31
CA SER A 102 25.45 0.26 2.88
C SER A 102 26.90 0.74 3.01
N ALA A 103 27.31 1.11 4.22
CA ALA A 103 28.71 1.15 4.58
C ALA A 103 29.25 -0.27 4.77
#